data_AF-A0A2T0FMB1-F1
#
_entry.id   AF-A0A2T0FMB1-F1
#
_cell.length_a   1.000
_cell.length_b   1.000
_cell.length_c   1.000
_cell.angle_alpha   90.00
_cell.angle_beta   90.00
_cell.angle_gamma   90.00
#
_symmetry.space_group_name_H-M   'P 1'
#
loop_
_entity.id
_entity.type
_entity.pdbx_description
1 polymer ?
#
loop_
_entity_poly.entity_id
_entity_poly.type
_entity_poly.pdbx_seq_one_letter_code
_entity_poly.pdbx_strand_id
1 'polypeptide(L)'
;MIYQQAAAYLDSGPGSLKNRIFAKNSGPQAKRLFALVYGTLQYKTLLSAVITASHILKYEKALTLPVALVMVHDLLLSKGGKLACGKCKEKDAVMRHKTRLNAEFVKYKVKHGLVQDETDETPVRWLRCNPVKASPEDLEKAFVAAGMTRVETFKVHKMAFYKDDFVPGLYGLHPSYPVAKMPLYRSGQLIIQDRASCFPVTILNPSSDAEYIDACAAPGNKTTQLAGYAKKVTAFERDPKRGAILQKMIGTAGLSDRINVNIQDFTQAQPSDYPDVKGLVVDPSCSGSGIFGRAGLGSEQETQNSQRLDKLSEFQYIIVSHALKFPAETVVYSTCSIHSIENEQVVRRLLETPEIAKEWRLRSRESVLPGWPRRGYVQEFEGMENAAELAESCVRVNPKEDGGIGFFAACFERI
;
A
#
# COMPACT_ATOMS: atom_id res chain seq x y z
N MET A 1 8.85 24.49 22.64
CA MET A 1 7.74 23.53 22.84
C MET A 1 7.67 22.56 21.65
N ILE A 2 7.27 21.28 21.81
CA ILE A 2 7.24 20.31 20.69
C ILE A 2 6.37 20.77 19.51
N TYR A 3 5.27 21.48 19.76
CA TYR A 3 4.40 22.03 18.72
C TYR A 3 5.05 23.16 17.93
N GLN A 4 5.81 24.04 18.57
CA GLN A 4 6.57 25.10 17.89
C GLN A 4 7.69 24.50 17.04
N GLN A 5 8.37 23.47 17.55
CA GLN A 5 9.38 22.73 16.78
C GLN A 5 8.74 22.05 15.57
N ALA A 6 7.59 21.38 15.75
CA ALA A 6 6.85 20.74 14.67
C ALA A 6 6.38 21.76 13.62
N ALA A 7 5.88 22.91 14.06
CA ALA A 7 5.41 23.99 13.19
C ALA A 7 6.51 24.47 12.23
N ALA A 8 7.76 24.55 12.68
CA ALA A 8 8.91 24.94 11.85
C ALA A 8 9.22 23.96 10.70
N TYR A 9 8.68 22.74 10.74
CA TYR A 9 8.86 21.73 9.70
C TYR A 9 7.67 21.62 8.73
N LEU A 10 6.59 22.39 8.95
CA LEU A 10 5.41 22.38 8.07
C LEU A 10 5.65 23.07 6.72
N ASP A 11 6.65 23.95 6.65
CA ASP A 11 7.03 24.60 5.40
C ASP A 11 7.83 23.66 4.50
N SER A 12 7.68 23.84 3.19
CA SER A 12 8.46 23.11 2.19
C SER A 12 9.92 23.53 2.26
N GLY A 13 10.81 22.56 2.47
CA GLY A 13 12.27 22.78 2.47
C GLY A 13 12.96 21.67 1.67
N PRO A 14 14.24 21.86 1.31
CA PRO A 14 14.96 20.90 0.50
C PRO A 14 15.08 19.54 1.21
N GLY A 15 14.78 18.47 0.48
CA GLY A 15 14.88 17.09 0.96
C GLY A 15 13.62 16.53 1.65
N SER A 16 13.61 15.22 1.89
CA SER A 16 12.47 14.53 2.50
C SER A 16 12.24 14.98 3.95
N LEU A 17 10.97 15.01 4.39
CA LEU A 17 10.61 15.36 5.78
C LEU A 17 11.38 14.52 6.81
N LYS A 18 11.55 13.23 6.52
CA LYS A 18 12.32 12.31 7.36
C LYS A 18 13.76 12.79 7.51
N ASN A 19 14.42 13.16 6.42
CA ASN A 19 15.78 13.68 6.49
C ASN A 19 15.86 15.02 7.25
N ARG A 20 14.93 15.95 6.98
CA ARG A 20 14.91 17.26 7.65
C ARG A 20 14.78 17.15 9.17
N ILE A 21 13.99 16.19 9.65
CA ILE A 21 13.77 15.96 11.08
C ILE A 21 14.90 15.14 11.71
N PHE A 22 15.24 13.99 11.12
CA PHE A 22 16.22 13.06 11.72
C PHE A 22 17.69 13.49 11.54
N ALA A 23 17.99 14.47 10.68
CA ALA A 23 19.34 15.04 10.59
C ALA A 23 19.70 15.90 11.81
N LYS A 24 18.70 16.50 12.47
CA LYS A 24 18.90 17.42 13.62
C LYS A 24 18.39 16.86 14.94
N ASN A 25 17.71 15.71 14.93
CA ASN A 25 17.06 15.12 16.10
C ASN A 25 17.26 13.60 16.11
N SER A 26 17.49 13.03 17.29
CA SER A 26 17.63 11.58 17.48
C SER A 26 16.69 11.05 18.57
N GLY A 27 16.51 9.73 18.62
CA GLY A 27 15.75 9.06 19.69
C GLY A 27 14.21 9.18 19.64
N PRO A 28 13.51 8.88 20.74
CA PRO A 28 12.05 8.84 20.81
C PRO A 28 11.37 10.17 20.47
N GLN A 29 12.01 11.29 20.82
CA GLN A 29 11.48 12.63 20.56
C GLN A 29 11.45 12.95 19.06
N ALA A 30 12.48 12.55 18.30
CA ALA A 30 12.53 12.71 16.85
C ALA A 30 11.42 11.92 16.14
N LYS A 31 11.14 10.69 16.61
CA LYS A 31 10.02 9.87 16.10
C LYS A 31 8.67 10.53 16.35
N ARG A 32 8.47 11.08 17.56
CA ARG A 32 7.24 11.79 17.92
C ARG A 32 7.07 13.07 17.11
N LEU A 33 8.14 13.83 16.92
CA LEU A 33 8.15 15.02 16.08
C LEU A 33 7.81 14.68 14.61
N PHE A 34 8.42 13.63 14.06
CA PHE A 34 8.12 13.15 12.72
C PHE A 34 6.66 12.74 12.56
N ALA A 35 6.12 11.93 13.49
CA ALA A 35 4.73 11.50 13.43
C ALA A 35 3.75 12.68 13.47
N LEU A 36 4.02 13.66 14.35
CA LEU A 36 3.19 14.85 14.51
C LEU A 36 3.20 15.74 13.26
N VAL A 37 4.37 15.99 12.68
CA VAL A 37 4.49 16.81 11.46
C VAL A 37 3.93 16.08 10.24
N TYR A 38 4.22 14.78 10.11
CA TYR A 38 3.72 13.96 9.01
C TYR A 38 2.19 13.91 9.01
N GLY A 39 1.57 13.61 10.16
CA GLY A 39 0.12 13.61 10.30
C GLY A 39 -0.49 14.99 10.02
N THR A 40 0.11 16.06 10.57
CA THR A 40 -0.37 17.43 10.30
C THR A 40 -0.34 17.77 8.80
N LEU A 41 0.73 17.37 8.09
CA LEU A 41 0.85 17.60 6.65
C LEU A 41 -0.15 16.78 5.84
N GLN A 42 -0.44 15.55 6.26
CA GLN A 42 -1.50 14.75 5.64
C GLN A 42 -2.83 15.50 5.71
N TYR A 43 -3.21 16.04 6.86
CA TYR A 43 -4.50 16.70 7.04
C TYR A 43 -4.48 18.22 6.86
N LYS A 44 -3.44 18.81 6.25
CA LYS A 44 -3.21 20.26 6.22
C LYS A 44 -4.40 21.05 5.69
N THR A 45 -5.01 20.62 4.59
CA THR A 45 -6.15 21.30 3.95
C THR A 45 -7.37 21.31 4.87
N LEU A 46 -7.74 20.13 5.39
CA LEU A 46 -8.83 19.99 6.36
C LEU A 46 -8.59 20.87 7.59
N LEU A 47 -7.40 20.79 8.17
CA LEU A 47 -7.05 21.53 9.39
C LEU A 47 -7.09 23.03 9.15
N SER A 48 -6.62 23.49 8.00
CA SER A 48 -6.69 24.91 7.59
C SER A 48 -8.13 25.39 7.48
N ALA A 49 -9.02 24.58 6.90
CA ALA A 49 -10.44 24.91 6.78
C ALA A 49 -11.12 24.98 8.16
N VAL A 50 -10.88 24.00 9.03
CA VAL A 50 -11.41 23.97 10.41
C VAL A 50 -10.91 25.16 11.23
N ILE A 51 -9.61 25.47 11.17
CA ILE A 51 -9.01 26.62 11.87
C ILE A 51 -9.64 27.92 11.38
N THR A 52 -9.79 28.08 10.08
CA THR A 52 -10.39 29.27 9.46
C THR A 52 -11.84 29.45 9.90
N ALA A 53 -12.66 28.39 9.80
CA ALA A 53 -14.07 28.42 10.21
C ALA A 53 -14.28 28.60 11.72
N SER A 54 -13.33 28.13 12.53
CA SER A 54 -13.36 28.36 13.98
C SER A 54 -13.02 29.80 14.38
N HIS A 55 -12.42 30.57 13.46
CA HIS A 55 -11.87 31.91 13.70
C HIS A 55 -10.89 31.99 14.89
N ILE A 56 -10.29 30.86 15.32
CA ILE A 56 -9.41 30.82 16.50
C ILE A 56 -8.25 31.82 16.41
N LEU A 57 -7.65 31.97 15.23
CA LEU A 57 -6.53 32.90 15.00
C LEU A 57 -6.95 34.39 15.09
N LYS A 58 -8.23 34.70 14.99
CA LYS A 58 -8.76 36.06 15.21
C LYS A 58 -8.83 36.39 16.69
N TYR A 59 -9.15 35.41 17.54
CA TYR A 59 -9.34 35.60 18.97
C TYR A 59 -8.07 35.36 19.79
N GLU A 60 -7.19 34.47 19.34
CA GLU A 60 -6.06 33.99 20.12
C GLU A 60 -4.73 34.46 19.50
N LYS A 61 -4.26 35.65 19.90
CA LYS A 61 -2.98 36.21 19.43
C LYS A 61 -1.75 35.37 19.80
N ALA A 62 -1.89 34.43 20.73
CA ALA A 62 -0.82 33.50 21.11
C ALA A 62 -0.58 32.41 20.07
N LEU A 63 -1.46 32.24 19.07
CA LEU A 63 -1.37 31.19 18.06
C LEU A 63 -0.97 31.76 16.70
N THR A 64 0.06 31.17 16.08
CA THR A 64 0.32 31.30 14.65
C THR A 64 -0.38 30.18 13.90
N LEU A 65 -0.67 30.36 12.60
CA LEU A 65 -1.29 29.32 11.78
C LEU A 65 -0.49 27.99 11.81
N PRO A 66 0.85 27.97 11.65
CA PRO A 66 1.62 26.73 11.76
C PRO A 66 1.47 26.04 13.11
N VAL A 67 1.47 26.79 14.23
CA VAL A 67 1.30 26.21 15.57
C VAL A 67 -0.13 25.68 15.75
N ALA A 68 -1.13 26.42 15.28
CA ALA A 68 -2.53 26.00 15.32
C ALA A 68 -2.75 24.71 14.50
N LEU A 69 -2.16 24.58 13.31
CA LEU A 69 -2.25 23.37 12.49
C LEU A 69 -1.81 22.12 13.26
N VAL A 70 -0.63 22.18 13.89
CA VAL A 70 -0.09 21.03 14.62
C VAL A 70 -0.92 20.72 15.87
N MET A 71 -1.33 21.75 16.62
CA MET A 71 -2.09 21.54 17.86
C MET A 71 -3.51 21.07 17.60
N VAL A 72 -4.17 21.61 16.57
CA VAL A 72 -5.52 21.17 16.18
C VAL A 72 -5.48 19.75 15.60
N HIS A 73 -4.42 19.38 14.86
CA HIS A 73 -4.18 17.98 14.49
C HIS A 73 -4.11 17.06 15.72
N ASP A 74 -3.28 17.41 16.70
CA ASP A 74 -3.10 16.59 17.90
C ASP A 74 -4.36 16.54 18.77
N LEU A 75 -5.17 17.60 18.77
CA LEU A 75 -6.46 17.64 19.47
C LEU A 75 -7.54 16.79 18.79
N LEU A 76 -7.67 16.87 17.47
CA LEU A 76 -8.82 16.30 16.74
C LEU A 76 -8.56 14.92 16.14
N LEU A 77 -7.31 14.62 15.80
CA LEU A 77 -6.95 13.44 15.00
C LEU A 77 -6.04 12.46 15.73
N SER A 78 -5.44 12.84 16.87
CA SER A 78 -4.55 11.96 17.62
C SER A 78 -5.29 11.17 18.70
N LYS A 79 -4.88 9.91 18.92
CA LYS A 79 -5.52 8.99 19.88
C LYS A 79 -5.56 9.60 21.28
N GLY A 80 -6.77 9.92 21.75
CA GLY A 80 -7.03 10.42 23.10
C GLY A 80 -7.34 11.92 23.22
N GLY A 81 -7.29 12.70 22.12
CA GLY A 81 -7.76 14.10 22.07
C GLY A 81 -7.13 15.02 23.12
N LYS A 82 -5.87 14.76 23.48
CA LYS A 82 -5.12 15.48 24.52
C LYS A 82 -3.85 16.08 23.94
N LEU A 83 -3.69 17.39 24.13
CA LEU A 83 -2.45 18.09 23.80
C LEU A 83 -1.34 17.69 24.77
N ALA A 84 -0.40 16.93 24.26
CA ALA A 84 0.74 16.39 24.99
C ALA A 84 1.89 17.42 25.14
N CYS A 85 1.55 18.62 25.65
CA CYS A 85 2.45 19.58 26.28
C CYS A 85 1.97 19.95 27.69
N GLY A 86 2.88 20.52 28.49
CA GLY A 86 2.56 21.12 29.80
C GLY A 86 1.68 22.37 29.67
N LYS A 87 1.49 23.09 30.78
CA LYS A 87 0.72 24.34 30.79
C LYS A 87 1.43 25.41 29.94
N CYS A 88 0.75 25.94 28.94
CA CYS A 88 1.25 27.02 28.09
C CYS A 88 0.09 27.83 27.48
N LYS A 89 0.38 29.08 27.09
CA LYS A 89 -0.61 30.02 26.55
C LYS A 89 -1.29 29.48 25.29
N GLU A 90 -0.53 28.79 24.44
CA GLU A 90 -1.00 28.18 23.19
C GLU A 90 -1.94 27.00 23.46
N LYS A 91 -1.65 26.18 24.47
CA LYS A 91 -2.54 25.07 24.87
C LYS A 91 -3.84 25.61 25.43
N ASP A 92 -3.76 26.59 26.33
CA ASP A 92 -4.95 27.20 26.92
C ASP A 92 -5.81 27.87 25.84
N ALA A 93 -5.19 28.51 24.85
CA ALA A 93 -5.86 29.06 23.67
C ALA A 93 -6.60 27.97 22.87
N VAL A 94 -5.94 26.88 22.47
CA VAL A 94 -6.60 25.80 21.73
C VAL A 94 -7.72 25.15 22.54
N MET A 95 -7.51 24.94 23.85
CA MET A 95 -8.50 24.30 24.72
C MET A 95 -9.74 25.18 24.97
N ARG A 96 -9.62 26.51 25.04
CA ARG A 96 -10.77 27.43 25.11
C ARG A 96 -11.71 27.30 23.91
N HIS A 97 -11.16 26.97 22.74
CA HIS A 97 -11.92 26.83 21.49
C HIS A 97 -12.22 25.36 21.14
N LYS A 98 -11.96 24.41 22.04
CA LYS A 98 -12.11 22.96 21.78
C LYS A 98 -13.49 22.60 21.22
N THR A 99 -14.56 23.07 21.85
CA THR A 99 -15.94 22.77 21.41
C THR A 99 -16.20 23.27 19.99
N ARG A 100 -15.77 24.50 19.69
CA ARG A 100 -15.93 25.11 18.37
C ARG A 100 -15.11 24.40 17.30
N LEU A 101 -13.86 24.06 17.60
CA LEU A 101 -12.99 23.29 16.70
C LEU A 101 -13.60 21.92 16.37
N ASN A 102 -14.16 21.22 17.36
CA ASN A 102 -14.85 19.95 17.12
C ASN A 102 -16.11 20.14 16.27
N ALA A 103 -16.92 21.18 16.52
CA ALA A 103 -18.11 21.46 15.74
C ALA A 103 -17.78 21.75 14.26
N GLU A 104 -16.77 22.58 14.00
CA GLU A 104 -16.34 22.89 12.62
C GLU A 104 -15.69 21.68 11.93
N PHE A 105 -14.99 20.83 12.69
CA PHE A 105 -14.45 19.56 12.18
C PHE A 105 -15.56 18.59 11.77
N VAL A 106 -16.60 18.42 12.58
CA VAL A 106 -17.76 17.58 12.26
C VAL A 106 -18.49 18.13 11.02
N LYS A 107 -18.74 19.44 10.95
CA LYS A 107 -19.34 20.07 9.76
C LYS A 107 -18.50 19.85 8.51
N TYR A 108 -17.18 20.01 8.61
CA TYR A 108 -16.27 19.76 7.51
C TYR A 108 -16.35 18.30 7.04
N LYS A 109 -16.36 17.34 7.98
CA LYS A 109 -16.51 15.92 7.67
C LYS A 109 -17.82 15.62 6.94
N VAL A 110 -18.95 16.13 7.44
CA VAL A 110 -20.26 15.95 6.80
C VAL A 110 -20.28 16.56 5.40
N LYS A 111 -19.80 17.79 5.24
CA LYS A 111 -19.80 18.51 3.95
C LYS A 111 -18.98 17.80 2.88
N HIS A 112 -17.89 17.13 3.25
CA HIS A 112 -16.97 16.48 2.30
C HIS A 112 -17.12 14.95 2.27
N GLY A 113 -18.20 14.40 2.83
CA GLY A 113 -18.42 12.95 2.87
C GLY A 113 -17.35 12.17 3.67
N LEU A 114 -16.56 12.84 4.51
CA LEU A 114 -15.51 12.24 5.36
C LEU A 114 -16.08 11.65 6.67
N VAL A 115 -17.36 11.28 6.67
CA VAL A 115 -17.99 10.54 7.78
C VAL A 115 -17.49 9.11 7.70
N GLN A 116 -16.27 8.88 8.17
CA GLN A 116 -15.68 7.55 8.36
C GLN A 116 -15.68 7.21 9.86
N ASP A 117 -16.04 5.95 10.13
CA ASP A 117 -15.83 5.23 11.40
C ASP A 117 -14.43 5.52 11.96
N GLU A 118 -14.37 5.82 13.26
CA GLU A 118 -13.16 6.24 13.99
C GLU A 118 -12.03 5.18 14.04
N THR A 119 -12.21 4.02 13.43
CA THR A 119 -11.20 2.96 13.35
C THR A 119 -10.74 2.78 11.90
N ASP A 120 -9.78 3.58 11.46
CA ASP A 120 -8.99 3.28 10.26
C ASP A 120 -7.91 2.21 10.55
N GLU A 121 -8.28 1.21 11.35
CA GLU A 121 -7.47 0.03 11.62
C GLU A 121 -7.93 -1.10 10.69
N THR A 122 -6.97 -1.73 10.03
CA THR A 122 -7.21 -2.93 9.21
C THR A 122 -7.91 -3.98 10.07
N PRO A 123 -9.01 -4.62 9.65
CA PRO A 123 -9.73 -5.57 10.52
C PRO A 123 -8.89 -6.80 10.90
N VAL A 124 -7.82 -7.05 10.14
CA VAL A 124 -6.94 -8.21 10.26
C VAL A 124 -5.52 -7.82 9.86
N ARG A 125 -4.53 -8.45 10.48
CA ARG A 125 -3.11 -8.35 10.13
C ARG A 125 -2.68 -9.62 9.42
N TRP A 126 -2.29 -9.47 8.16
CA TRP A 126 -1.88 -10.57 7.31
C TRP A 126 -0.39 -10.91 7.45
N LEU A 127 -0.12 -12.21 7.51
CA LEU A 127 1.20 -12.82 7.67
C LEU A 127 1.34 -13.95 6.66
N ARG A 128 2.26 -13.78 5.72
CA ARG A 128 2.57 -14.79 4.71
C ARG A 128 3.66 -15.73 5.25
N CYS A 129 3.46 -17.04 5.04
CA CYS A 129 4.47 -18.07 5.23
C CYS A 129 5.65 -17.86 4.28
N ASN A 130 6.86 -18.02 4.80
CA ASN A 130 8.06 -18.10 3.99
C ASN A 130 8.40 -19.57 3.71
N PRO A 131 8.12 -20.10 2.51
CA PRO A 131 8.23 -21.53 2.21
C PRO A 131 9.66 -22.07 2.28
N VAL A 132 10.69 -21.20 2.20
CA VAL A 132 12.09 -21.64 2.36
C VAL A 132 12.53 -21.78 3.83
N LYS A 133 11.71 -21.35 4.79
CA LYS A 133 12.04 -21.35 6.23
C LYS A 133 11.03 -22.10 7.10
N ALA A 134 9.81 -22.32 6.63
CA ALA A 134 8.77 -23.04 7.36
C ALA A 134 7.74 -23.64 6.41
N SER A 135 7.10 -24.72 6.85
CA SER A 135 5.88 -25.22 6.23
C SER A 135 4.63 -24.54 6.84
N PRO A 136 3.52 -24.41 6.09
CA PRO A 136 2.23 -24.00 6.63
C PRO A 136 1.81 -24.82 7.87
N GLU A 137 2.07 -26.12 7.85
CA GLU A 137 1.71 -27.04 8.93
C GLU A 137 2.47 -26.74 10.22
N ASP A 138 3.76 -26.41 10.13
CA ASP A 138 4.57 -26.05 11.30
C ASP A 138 4.14 -24.71 11.91
N LEU A 139 3.74 -23.76 11.06
CA LEU A 139 3.21 -22.47 11.52
C LEU A 139 1.88 -22.64 12.25
N GLU A 140 0.98 -23.47 11.71
CA GLU A 140 -0.31 -23.78 12.34
C GLU A 140 -0.12 -24.46 13.71
N LYS A 141 0.77 -25.44 13.80
CA LYS A 141 1.15 -26.05 15.09
C LYS A 141 1.69 -25.01 16.08
N ALA A 142 2.52 -24.08 15.61
CA ALA A 142 3.08 -23.03 16.46
C ALA A 142 2.01 -22.02 16.92
N PHE A 143 1.01 -21.70 16.10
CA PHE A 143 -0.14 -20.87 16.53
C PHE A 143 -0.95 -21.57 17.62
N VAL A 144 -1.26 -22.85 17.43
CA VAL A 144 -2.00 -23.66 18.42
C VAL A 144 -1.22 -23.78 19.73
N ALA A 145 0.10 -24.05 19.66
CA ALA A 145 0.97 -24.08 20.83
C ALA A 145 1.05 -22.73 21.57
N ALA A 146 0.87 -21.62 20.87
CA ALA A 146 0.75 -20.29 21.45
C ALA A 146 -0.65 -19.97 22.02
N GLY A 147 -1.55 -20.95 22.05
CA GLY A 147 -2.91 -20.84 22.59
C GLY A 147 -3.90 -20.16 21.64
N MET A 148 -3.60 -20.09 20.34
CA MET A 148 -4.54 -19.56 19.35
C MET A 148 -5.50 -20.63 18.84
N THR A 149 -6.72 -20.21 18.55
CA THR A 149 -7.74 -21.06 17.91
C THR A 149 -7.89 -20.71 16.43
N ARG A 150 -8.11 -21.71 15.58
CA ARG A 150 -8.44 -21.46 14.17
C ARG A 150 -9.87 -20.95 14.06
N VAL A 151 -10.08 -19.95 13.20
CA VAL A 151 -11.41 -19.46 12.82
C VAL A 151 -11.62 -19.60 11.31
N GLU A 152 -12.89 -19.60 10.88
CA GLU A 152 -13.29 -19.76 9.46
C GLU A 152 -13.48 -18.43 8.72
N THR A 153 -13.27 -17.29 9.38
CA THR A 153 -13.39 -15.97 8.73
C THR A 153 -12.25 -15.05 9.15
N PHE A 154 -11.90 -14.10 8.28
CA PHE A 154 -10.87 -13.10 8.57
C PHE A 154 -11.26 -12.10 9.69
N LYS A 155 -12.47 -12.18 10.26
CA LYS A 155 -12.87 -11.42 11.46
C LYS A 155 -12.27 -12.09 12.70
N VAL A 156 -10.96 -12.00 12.83
CA VAL A 156 -10.17 -12.73 13.83
C VAL A 156 -10.22 -12.02 15.18
N HIS A 157 -10.51 -12.74 16.27
CA HIS A 157 -10.41 -12.22 17.64
C HIS A 157 -8.99 -12.40 18.21
N LYS A 158 -8.68 -11.79 19.36
CA LYS A 158 -7.29 -11.61 19.86
C LYS A 158 -6.43 -12.88 19.94
N MET A 159 -7.02 -14.03 20.22
CA MET A 159 -6.34 -15.33 20.37
C MET A 159 -6.83 -16.33 19.32
N ALA A 160 -6.97 -15.85 18.09
CA ALA A 160 -7.29 -16.68 16.95
C ALA A 160 -6.39 -16.40 15.75
N PHE A 161 -6.38 -17.34 14.81
CA PHE A 161 -5.82 -17.17 13.49
C PHE A 161 -6.80 -17.65 12.42
N TYR A 162 -6.81 -16.97 11.28
CA TYR A 162 -7.53 -17.38 10.08
C TYR A 162 -6.52 -17.86 9.04
N LYS A 163 -6.83 -18.94 8.32
CA LYS A 163 -6.06 -19.40 7.16
C LYS A 163 -6.78 -18.92 5.90
N ASP A 164 -6.08 -18.23 5.03
CA ASP A 164 -6.70 -17.66 3.83
C ASP A 164 -7.14 -18.71 2.82
N ASP A 165 -8.32 -18.50 2.23
CA ASP A 165 -8.90 -19.44 1.27
C ASP A 165 -8.31 -19.31 -0.16
N PHE A 166 -7.68 -18.17 -0.49
CA PHE A 166 -7.23 -17.88 -1.85
C PHE A 166 -5.71 -17.88 -1.99
N VAL A 167 -4.97 -17.56 -0.92
CA VAL A 167 -3.51 -17.48 -0.91
C VAL A 167 -2.94 -18.57 0.00
N PRO A 168 -2.30 -19.61 -0.58
CA PRO A 168 -1.66 -20.66 0.20
C PRO A 168 -0.63 -20.10 1.18
N GLY A 169 -0.71 -20.56 2.44
CA GLY A 169 0.21 -20.16 3.50
C GLY A 169 0.06 -18.71 3.97
N LEU A 170 -1.07 -18.06 3.69
CA LEU A 170 -1.39 -16.74 4.25
C LEU A 170 -2.28 -16.88 5.48
N TYR A 171 -1.94 -16.14 6.53
CA TYR A 171 -2.65 -16.17 7.81
C TYR A 171 -3.09 -14.78 8.25
N GLY A 172 -4.31 -14.68 8.76
CA GLY A 172 -4.86 -13.47 9.38
C GLY A 172 -4.79 -13.56 10.91
N LEU A 173 -4.22 -12.57 11.57
CA LEU A 173 -4.26 -12.40 13.03
C LEU A 173 -5.00 -11.12 13.41
N HIS A 174 -5.48 -11.04 14.65
CA HIS A 174 -6.03 -9.79 15.18
C HIS A 174 -4.97 -8.66 15.15
N PRO A 175 -5.29 -7.42 14.73
CA PRO A 175 -4.33 -6.34 14.55
C PRO A 175 -3.52 -5.95 15.79
N SER A 176 -4.08 -6.16 16.98
CA SER A 176 -3.42 -5.88 18.26
C SER A 176 -2.45 -6.98 18.72
N TYR A 177 -2.38 -8.12 18.02
CA TYR A 177 -1.45 -9.18 18.37
C TYR A 177 0.01 -8.72 18.13
N PRO A 178 0.94 -8.91 19.08
CA PRO A 178 2.29 -8.33 19.02
C PRO A 178 3.22 -9.13 18.08
N VAL A 179 2.93 -9.15 16.78
CA VAL A 179 3.68 -9.91 15.76
C VAL A 179 5.19 -9.66 15.81
N ALA A 180 5.62 -8.42 16.05
CA ALA A 180 7.04 -8.07 16.13
C ALA A 180 7.81 -8.79 17.27
N LYS A 181 7.10 -9.38 18.24
CA LYS A 181 7.66 -10.19 19.32
C LYS A 181 7.68 -11.68 19.01
N MET A 182 7.01 -12.14 17.96
CA MET A 182 6.97 -13.55 17.60
C MET A 182 8.34 -14.04 17.12
N PRO A 183 8.84 -15.17 17.65
CA PRO A 183 10.03 -15.83 17.12
C PRO A 183 9.92 -16.09 15.61
N LEU A 184 8.76 -16.60 15.16
CA LEU A 184 8.47 -16.89 13.74
C LEU A 184 8.61 -15.67 12.82
N TYR A 185 8.26 -14.47 13.30
CA TYR A 185 8.42 -13.24 12.53
C TYR A 185 9.90 -12.80 12.50
N ARG A 186 10.58 -12.87 13.65
CA ARG A 186 11.99 -12.45 13.78
C ARG A 186 12.96 -13.36 13.03
N SER A 187 12.66 -14.65 12.94
CA SER A 187 13.42 -15.63 12.15
C SER A 187 13.17 -15.52 10.64
N GLY A 188 12.15 -14.75 10.23
CA GLY A 188 11.74 -14.60 8.83
C GLY A 188 10.90 -15.77 8.31
N GLN A 189 10.35 -16.63 9.18
CA GLN A 189 9.39 -17.68 8.81
C GLN A 189 8.02 -17.10 8.47
N LEU A 190 7.65 -15.97 9.09
CA LEU A 190 6.47 -15.17 8.76
C LEU A 190 6.88 -13.79 8.25
N ILE A 191 6.23 -13.34 7.19
CA ILE A 191 6.45 -12.02 6.57
C ILE A 191 5.14 -11.24 6.61
N ILE A 192 5.16 -10.00 7.10
CA ILE A 192 3.98 -9.13 7.06
C ILE A 192 3.77 -8.66 5.62
N GLN A 193 2.66 -9.11 5.03
CA GLN A 193 2.26 -8.74 3.68
C GLN A 193 0.74 -8.76 3.63
N ASP A 194 0.15 -7.67 3.13
CA ASP A 194 -1.30 -7.60 2.95
C ASP A 194 -1.81 -8.72 2.01
N ARG A 195 -3.01 -9.22 2.29
CA ARG A 195 -3.67 -10.27 1.50
C ARG A 195 -3.68 -9.97 0.01
N ALA A 196 -4.13 -8.78 -0.38
CA ALA A 196 -4.25 -8.43 -1.79
C ALA A 196 -2.87 -8.29 -2.46
N SER A 197 -1.86 -7.86 -1.70
CA SER A 197 -0.47 -7.79 -2.17
C SER A 197 0.14 -9.18 -2.44
N CYS A 198 -0.50 -10.26 -2.00
CA CYS A 198 -0.10 -11.64 -2.31
C CYS A 198 -0.69 -12.15 -3.63
N PHE A 199 -1.74 -11.50 -4.16
CA PHE A 199 -2.46 -11.97 -5.34
C PHE A 199 -1.61 -12.01 -6.61
N PRO A 200 -0.74 -11.04 -6.91
CA PRO A 200 0.00 -11.06 -8.18
C PRO A 200 0.87 -12.31 -8.36
N VAL A 201 1.58 -12.72 -7.31
CA VAL A 201 2.39 -13.96 -7.36
C VAL A 201 1.52 -15.20 -7.34
N THR A 202 0.38 -15.16 -6.64
CA THR A 202 -0.58 -16.28 -6.62
C THR A 202 -1.20 -16.52 -8.00
N ILE A 203 -1.56 -15.44 -8.69
CA ILE A 203 -2.09 -15.44 -10.06
C ILE A 203 -1.02 -15.89 -11.07
N LEU A 204 0.22 -15.43 -10.89
CA LEU A 204 1.35 -15.83 -11.74
C LEU A 204 1.62 -17.34 -11.63
N ASN A 205 1.37 -17.92 -10.46
CA ASN A 205 1.56 -19.34 -10.14
C ASN A 205 2.95 -19.87 -10.57
N PRO A 206 4.04 -19.35 -9.96
CA PRO A 206 5.40 -19.66 -10.38
C PRO A 206 5.77 -21.14 -10.19
N SER A 207 6.57 -21.66 -11.12
CA SER A 207 7.18 -22.98 -11.06
C SER A 207 8.57 -22.93 -10.44
N SER A 208 8.95 -23.98 -9.72
CA SER A 208 10.21 -24.08 -8.98
C SER A 208 11.45 -24.22 -9.84
N ASP A 209 11.29 -24.53 -11.12
CA ASP A 209 12.37 -24.70 -12.11
C ASP A 209 12.54 -23.49 -13.05
N ALA A 210 11.68 -22.49 -12.92
CA ALA A 210 11.62 -21.35 -13.84
C ALA A 210 12.17 -20.04 -13.24
N GLU A 211 12.55 -19.12 -14.13
CA GLU A 211 13.07 -17.80 -13.79
C GLU A 211 12.01 -16.72 -14.02
N TYR A 212 11.98 -15.71 -13.14
CA TYR A 212 10.97 -14.67 -13.17
C TYR A 212 11.56 -13.28 -12.94
N ILE A 213 10.83 -12.25 -13.35
CA ILE A 213 11.19 -10.85 -13.10
C ILE A 213 10.16 -10.18 -12.20
N ASP A 214 10.64 -9.39 -11.24
CA ASP A 214 9.86 -8.39 -10.51
C ASP A 214 10.30 -6.99 -11.00
N ALA A 215 9.45 -6.34 -11.77
CA ALA A 215 9.78 -5.10 -12.48
C ALA A 215 9.84 -3.86 -11.57
N CYS A 216 9.24 -3.90 -10.37
CA CYS A 216 9.14 -2.79 -9.42
C CYS A 216 9.22 -3.31 -7.98
N ALA A 217 10.39 -3.83 -7.62
CA ALA A 217 10.53 -4.80 -6.55
C ALA A 217 10.41 -4.25 -5.13
N ALA A 218 10.86 -3.02 -4.85
CA ALA A 218 10.93 -2.58 -3.46
C ALA A 218 9.54 -2.26 -2.86
N PRO A 219 9.28 -2.60 -1.59
CA PRO A 219 10.25 -3.01 -0.59
C PRO A 219 10.62 -4.50 -0.59
N GLY A 220 10.03 -5.35 -1.44
CA GLY A 220 10.45 -6.75 -1.62
C GLY A 220 9.45 -7.81 -1.18
N ASN A 221 8.23 -7.44 -0.82
CA ASN A 221 7.21 -8.41 -0.40
C ASN A 221 6.84 -9.38 -1.52
N LYS A 222 6.55 -8.86 -2.73
CA LYS A 222 6.26 -9.67 -3.92
C LYS A 222 7.49 -10.43 -4.40
N THR A 223 8.65 -9.78 -4.42
CA THR A 223 9.93 -10.40 -4.78
C THR A 223 10.26 -11.62 -3.92
N THR A 224 10.15 -11.49 -2.60
CA THR A 224 10.42 -12.59 -1.65
C THR A 224 9.32 -13.65 -1.67
N GLN A 225 8.09 -13.30 -2.08
CA GLN A 225 7.04 -14.30 -2.30
C GLN A 225 7.34 -15.12 -3.56
N LEU A 226 7.68 -14.45 -4.66
CA LEU A 226 8.02 -15.05 -5.93
C LEU A 226 9.23 -15.98 -5.81
N ALA A 227 10.31 -15.52 -5.19
CA ALA A 227 11.52 -16.31 -4.99
C ALA A 227 11.36 -17.48 -4.00
N GLY A 228 10.30 -17.47 -3.19
CA GLY A 228 9.92 -18.60 -2.35
C GLY A 228 9.53 -19.84 -3.15
N TYR A 229 9.05 -19.63 -4.39
CA TYR A 229 8.52 -20.70 -5.25
C TYR A 229 9.25 -20.81 -6.60
N ALA A 230 10.11 -19.87 -6.96
CA ALA A 230 10.86 -19.85 -8.22
C ALA A 230 12.30 -20.41 -8.07
N LYS A 231 12.90 -20.80 -9.20
CA LYS A 231 14.34 -21.12 -9.29
C LYS A 231 15.18 -19.87 -9.04
N LYS A 232 14.86 -18.78 -9.75
CA LYS A 232 15.58 -17.50 -9.68
C LYS A 232 14.64 -16.33 -9.97
N VAL A 233 14.89 -15.19 -9.33
CA VAL A 233 14.18 -13.94 -9.56
C VAL A 233 15.16 -12.83 -9.86
N THR A 234 14.91 -12.08 -10.93
CA THR A 234 15.58 -10.79 -11.16
C THR A 234 14.66 -9.66 -10.73
N ALA A 235 15.11 -8.84 -9.80
CA ALA A 235 14.34 -7.78 -9.17
C ALA A 235 14.88 -6.41 -9.59
N PHE A 236 14.02 -5.54 -10.12
CA PHE A 236 14.37 -4.19 -10.54
C PHE A 236 13.85 -3.16 -9.54
N GLU A 237 14.71 -2.23 -9.12
CA GLU A 237 14.31 -1.07 -8.33
C GLU A 237 15.15 0.14 -8.75
N ARG A 238 14.48 1.22 -9.15
CA ARG A 238 15.16 2.42 -9.62
C ARG A 238 15.80 3.24 -8.49
N ASP A 239 15.19 3.30 -7.30
CA ASP A 239 15.70 4.10 -6.18
C ASP A 239 16.70 3.29 -5.33
N PRO A 240 17.97 3.71 -5.22
CA PRO A 240 18.98 2.97 -4.46
C PRO A 240 18.66 2.80 -2.96
N LYS A 241 17.93 3.74 -2.34
CA LYS A 241 17.55 3.66 -0.92
C LYS A 241 16.46 2.62 -0.72
N ARG A 242 15.49 2.55 -1.63
CA ARG A 242 14.49 1.48 -1.66
C ARG A 242 15.13 0.13 -1.99
N GLY A 243 16.13 0.12 -2.87
CA GLY A 243 16.98 -1.04 -3.15
C GLY A 243 17.69 -1.59 -1.92
N ALA A 244 18.20 -0.72 -1.05
CA ALA A 244 18.80 -1.15 0.22
C ALA A 244 17.77 -1.79 1.17
N ILE A 245 16.53 -1.31 1.17
CA ILE A 245 15.43 -1.92 1.94
C ILE A 245 15.10 -3.30 1.38
N LEU A 246 14.98 -3.41 0.05
CA LEU A 246 14.77 -4.66 -0.66
C LEU A 246 15.84 -5.70 -0.29
N GLN A 247 17.11 -5.36 -0.41
CA GLN A 247 18.24 -6.23 -0.05
C GLN A 247 18.15 -6.72 1.41
N LYS A 248 17.79 -5.84 2.35
CA LYS A 248 17.59 -6.23 3.75
C LYS A 248 16.43 -7.23 3.91
N MET A 249 15.32 -7.03 3.20
CA MET A 249 14.16 -7.93 3.26
C MET A 249 14.51 -9.30 2.66
N ILE A 250 15.26 -9.32 1.56
CA ILE A 250 15.78 -10.55 0.93
C ILE A 250 16.66 -11.34 1.91
N GLY A 251 17.64 -10.69 2.55
CA GLY A 251 18.52 -11.34 3.53
C GLY A 251 17.74 -11.87 4.73
N THR A 252 16.77 -11.09 5.24
CA THR A 252 15.90 -11.54 6.34
C THR A 252 15.04 -12.73 5.95
N ALA A 253 14.57 -12.79 4.70
CA ALA A 253 13.81 -13.92 4.17
C ALA A 253 14.70 -15.15 3.85
N GLY A 254 16.02 -15.01 3.82
CA GLY A 254 16.95 -16.10 3.47
C GLY A 254 16.91 -16.47 1.99
N LEU A 255 16.72 -15.48 1.11
CA LEU A 255 16.53 -15.67 -0.33
C LEU A 255 17.64 -15.03 -1.18
N SER A 256 18.78 -14.66 -0.57
CA SER A 256 19.89 -13.97 -1.23
C SER A 256 20.45 -14.74 -2.43
N ASP A 257 20.49 -16.07 -2.35
CA ASP A 257 21.03 -16.91 -3.44
C ASP A 257 20.06 -17.08 -4.63
N ARG A 258 18.78 -16.70 -4.44
CA ARG A 258 17.74 -16.84 -5.46
C ARG A 258 17.36 -15.52 -6.13
N ILE A 259 17.79 -14.38 -5.59
CA ILE A 259 17.34 -13.06 -6.05
C ILE A 259 18.55 -12.23 -6.51
N ASN A 260 18.57 -11.89 -7.80
CA ASN A 260 19.46 -10.87 -8.33
C ASN A 260 18.78 -9.51 -8.30
N VAL A 261 19.38 -8.52 -7.63
CA VAL A 261 18.81 -7.17 -7.52
C VAL A 261 19.53 -6.21 -8.45
N ASN A 262 18.80 -5.65 -9.41
CA ASN A 262 19.28 -4.63 -10.33
C ASN A 262 18.76 -3.25 -9.89
N ILE A 263 19.67 -2.38 -9.46
CA ILE A 263 19.34 -0.98 -9.12
C ILE A 263 19.33 -0.14 -10.39
N GLN A 264 18.24 -0.23 -11.15
CA GLN A 264 18.06 0.46 -12.42
C GLN A 264 16.58 0.64 -12.77
N ASP A 265 16.31 1.49 -13.76
CA ASP A 265 14.97 1.60 -14.34
C ASP A 265 14.66 0.35 -15.18
N PHE A 266 13.57 -0.35 -14.87
CA PHE A 266 13.18 -1.57 -15.58
C PHE A 266 12.97 -1.33 -17.08
N THR A 267 12.55 -0.13 -17.49
CA THR A 267 12.35 0.21 -18.91
C THR A 267 13.65 0.22 -19.72
N GLN A 268 14.81 0.19 -19.06
CA GLN A 268 16.13 0.09 -19.70
C GLN A 268 16.62 -1.35 -19.85
N ALA A 269 15.96 -2.32 -19.17
CA ALA A 269 16.29 -3.73 -19.28
C ALA A 269 15.99 -4.24 -20.69
N GLN A 270 16.94 -4.95 -21.31
CA GLN A 270 16.74 -5.52 -22.63
C GLN A 270 16.11 -6.91 -22.52
N PRO A 271 14.97 -7.18 -23.18
CA PRO A 271 14.36 -8.51 -23.23
C PRO A 271 15.33 -9.63 -23.61
N SER A 272 16.28 -9.35 -24.51
CA SER A 272 17.30 -10.31 -24.97
C SER A 272 18.23 -10.82 -23.87
N ASP A 273 18.38 -10.07 -22.78
CA ASP A 273 19.23 -10.47 -21.65
C ASP A 273 18.55 -11.53 -20.75
N TYR A 274 17.26 -11.80 -20.98
CA TYR A 274 16.43 -12.70 -20.18
C TYR A 274 15.67 -13.71 -21.04
N PRO A 275 16.37 -14.55 -21.84
CA PRO A 275 15.71 -15.48 -22.77
C PRO A 275 14.87 -16.55 -22.07
N ASP A 276 15.24 -16.94 -20.85
CA ASP A 276 14.60 -18.03 -20.08
C ASP A 276 13.53 -17.54 -19.09
N VAL A 277 13.15 -16.26 -19.13
CA VAL A 277 12.13 -15.72 -18.21
C VAL A 277 10.76 -16.28 -18.54
N LYS A 278 10.12 -16.93 -17.58
CA LYS A 278 8.80 -17.55 -17.77
C LYS A 278 7.67 -16.55 -17.53
N GLY A 279 7.86 -15.60 -16.61
CA GLY A 279 6.84 -14.63 -16.26
C GLY A 279 7.34 -13.41 -15.50
N LEU A 280 6.49 -12.38 -15.44
CA LEU A 280 6.78 -11.12 -14.78
C LEU A 280 5.67 -10.72 -13.81
N VAL A 281 6.07 -10.11 -12.69
CA VAL A 281 5.20 -9.31 -11.84
C VAL A 281 5.52 -7.84 -12.07
N VAL A 282 4.50 -7.04 -12.37
CA VAL A 282 4.60 -5.61 -12.65
C VAL A 282 3.69 -4.85 -11.68
N ASP A 283 4.28 -4.39 -10.56
CA ASP A 283 3.61 -3.63 -9.50
C ASP A 283 4.14 -2.18 -9.45
N PRO A 284 3.81 -1.34 -10.45
CA PRO A 284 4.40 -0.02 -10.58
C PRO A 284 3.91 0.96 -9.51
N SER A 285 4.53 2.14 -9.50
CA SER A 285 4.05 3.24 -8.66
C SER A 285 2.59 3.58 -8.99
N CYS A 286 1.76 3.58 -7.96
CA CYS A 286 0.32 3.85 -8.01
C CYS A 286 -0.03 5.07 -7.14
N SER A 287 -1.24 5.58 -7.23
CA SER A 287 -1.74 6.65 -6.35
C SER A 287 -1.68 6.28 -4.86
N GLY A 288 -1.85 4.98 -4.56
CA GLY A 288 -1.93 4.42 -3.22
C GLY A 288 -3.28 4.68 -2.55
N SER A 289 -4.31 4.97 -3.35
CA SER A 289 -5.66 5.31 -2.91
C SER A 289 -6.38 4.18 -2.19
N GLY A 290 -6.00 2.92 -2.45
CA GLY A 290 -6.52 1.75 -1.74
C GLY A 290 -5.86 1.48 -0.39
N ILE A 291 -4.78 2.17 -0.05
CA ILE A 291 -4.06 1.96 1.22
C ILE A 291 -4.76 2.73 2.35
N PHE A 292 -4.97 2.07 3.48
CA PHE A 292 -5.50 2.67 4.71
C PHE A 292 -4.76 3.98 5.08
N GLY A 293 -5.50 4.98 5.55
CA GLY A 293 -4.97 6.28 5.95
C GLY A 293 -4.57 7.22 4.81
N ARG A 294 -4.76 6.83 3.54
CA ARG A 294 -4.45 7.68 2.36
C ARG A 294 -5.66 8.14 1.54
N ALA A 295 -6.84 7.59 1.79
CA ALA A 295 -8.04 7.81 0.98
C ALA A 295 -8.87 9.08 1.30
N GLY A 296 -8.39 10.01 2.14
CA GLY A 296 -9.26 10.99 2.81
C GLY A 296 -8.91 12.48 2.70
N LEU A 297 -8.42 12.98 1.56
CA LEU A 297 -8.06 14.40 1.41
C LEU A 297 -8.79 15.03 0.20
N GLY A 298 -9.74 15.93 0.47
CA GLY A 298 -10.73 16.43 -0.49
C GLY A 298 -10.36 17.63 -1.37
N SER A 299 -11.20 17.79 -2.40
CA SER A 299 -11.55 18.93 -3.28
C SER A 299 -10.47 19.82 -3.91
N GLU A 300 -9.59 20.50 -3.15
CA GLU A 300 -8.50 21.27 -3.79
C GLU A 300 -7.38 20.36 -4.31
N GLN A 301 -7.34 19.12 -3.80
CA GLN A 301 -6.48 18.08 -4.34
C GLN A 301 -7.05 17.47 -5.61
N GLU A 302 -8.34 17.57 -5.95
CA GLU A 302 -8.93 16.81 -7.06
C GLU A 302 -8.32 17.15 -8.44
N THR A 303 -8.04 18.43 -8.73
CA THR A 303 -7.39 18.83 -9.99
C THR A 303 -5.89 18.50 -10.04
N GLN A 304 -5.19 18.58 -8.91
CA GLN A 304 -3.78 18.12 -8.83
C GLN A 304 -3.69 16.59 -8.79
N ASN A 305 -4.72 15.92 -8.30
CA ASN A 305 -4.85 14.48 -8.21
C ASN A 305 -5.20 13.91 -9.58
N SER A 306 -6.04 14.57 -10.40
CA SER A 306 -6.31 14.14 -11.78
C SER A 306 -5.06 14.15 -12.66
N GLN A 307 -4.33 15.28 -12.74
CA GLN A 307 -3.08 15.35 -13.51
C GLN A 307 -2.01 14.36 -13.02
N ARG A 308 -2.01 14.07 -11.71
CA ARG A 308 -1.11 13.06 -11.14
C ARG A 308 -1.54 11.65 -11.51
N LEU A 309 -2.84 11.35 -11.48
CA LEU A 309 -3.41 10.07 -11.89
C LEU A 309 -3.12 9.82 -13.37
N ASP A 310 -3.27 10.82 -14.23
CA ASP A 310 -2.95 10.70 -15.66
C ASP A 310 -1.47 10.34 -15.88
N LYS A 311 -0.55 11.04 -15.19
CA LYS A 311 0.89 10.74 -15.26
C LYS A 311 1.24 9.35 -14.74
N LEU A 312 0.56 8.91 -13.68
CA LEU A 312 0.76 7.57 -13.12
C LEU A 312 0.23 6.49 -14.09
N SER A 313 -0.95 6.70 -14.65
CA SER A 313 -1.56 5.82 -15.67
C SER A 313 -0.67 5.72 -16.92
N GLU A 314 -0.13 6.85 -17.41
CA GLU A 314 0.81 6.84 -18.53
C GLU A 314 2.08 6.05 -18.20
N PHE A 315 2.66 6.26 -17.01
CA PHE A 315 3.82 5.50 -16.57
C PHE A 315 3.52 4.00 -16.46
N GLN A 316 2.35 3.63 -15.93
CA GLN A 316 1.86 2.26 -15.82
C GLN A 316 1.69 1.61 -17.20
N TYR A 317 1.10 2.32 -18.16
CA TYR A 317 1.01 1.86 -19.54
C TYR A 317 2.41 1.61 -20.14
N ILE A 318 3.35 2.54 -19.99
CA ILE A 318 4.71 2.41 -20.53
C ILE A 318 5.43 1.19 -19.94
N ILE A 319 5.39 1.03 -18.63
CA ILE A 319 6.15 -0.03 -17.96
C ILE A 319 5.55 -1.42 -18.22
N VAL A 320 4.21 -1.54 -18.30
CA VAL A 320 3.55 -2.80 -18.64
C VAL A 320 3.76 -3.13 -20.12
N SER A 321 3.65 -2.14 -21.02
CA SER A 321 3.99 -2.32 -22.44
C SER A 321 5.42 -2.81 -22.64
N HIS A 322 6.37 -2.32 -21.84
CA HIS A 322 7.74 -2.81 -21.85
C HIS A 322 7.85 -4.25 -21.35
N ALA A 323 7.16 -4.60 -20.26
CA ALA A 323 7.15 -5.96 -19.72
C ALA A 323 6.62 -6.99 -20.74
N LEU A 324 5.62 -6.62 -21.54
CA LEU A 324 5.03 -7.48 -22.58
C LEU A 324 5.97 -7.76 -23.77
N LYS A 325 7.11 -7.07 -23.86
CA LYS A 325 8.16 -7.36 -24.87
C LYS A 325 9.09 -8.50 -24.47
N PHE A 326 9.03 -8.96 -23.22
CA PHE A 326 9.86 -10.06 -22.75
C PHE A 326 9.38 -11.40 -23.33
N PRO A 327 10.27 -12.39 -23.49
CA PRO A 327 9.91 -13.73 -23.97
C PRO A 327 9.16 -14.56 -22.90
N ALA A 328 8.39 -13.88 -22.05
CA ALA A 328 7.56 -14.50 -21.03
C ALA A 328 6.25 -15.03 -21.60
N GLU A 329 5.68 -16.00 -20.90
CA GLU A 329 4.35 -16.55 -21.18
C GLU A 329 3.27 -15.79 -20.45
N THR A 330 3.61 -15.17 -19.30
CA THR A 330 2.65 -14.50 -18.43
C THR A 330 3.19 -13.21 -17.83
N VAL A 331 2.38 -12.15 -17.81
CA VAL A 331 2.70 -10.89 -17.13
C VAL A 331 1.54 -10.51 -16.23
N VAL A 332 1.79 -10.38 -14.93
CA VAL A 332 0.78 -9.95 -13.96
C VAL A 332 0.99 -8.49 -13.61
N TYR A 333 0.06 -7.65 -14.06
CA TYR A 333 -0.04 -6.25 -13.70
C TYR A 333 -0.83 -6.10 -12.39
N SER A 334 -0.37 -5.26 -11.47
CA SER A 334 -1.13 -4.95 -10.25
C SER A 334 -0.95 -3.53 -9.76
N THR A 335 -1.95 -3.01 -9.05
CA THR A 335 -1.86 -1.73 -8.34
C THR A 335 -2.52 -1.78 -6.97
N CYS A 336 -2.11 -0.83 -6.13
CA CYS A 336 -2.72 -0.46 -4.86
C CYS A 336 -3.78 0.65 -5.00
N SER A 337 -4.40 0.79 -6.17
CA SER A 337 -5.34 1.87 -6.51
C SER A 337 -6.78 1.38 -6.62
N ILE A 338 -7.72 2.24 -6.21
CA ILE A 338 -9.16 2.04 -6.47
C ILE A 338 -9.62 2.66 -7.80
N HIS A 339 -8.83 3.54 -8.40
CA HIS A 339 -9.22 4.31 -9.59
C HIS A 339 -9.09 3.48 -10.88
N SER A 340 -10.14 3.44 -11.70
CA SER A 340 -10.14 2.71 -12.97
C SER A 340 -9.12 3.22 -13.99
N ILE A 341 -8.77 4.51 -13.94
CA ILE A 341 -7.73 5.11 -14.79
C ILE A 341 -6.35 4.45 -14.63
N GLU A 342 -6.03 3.94 -13.45
CA GLU A 342 -4.79 3.20 -13.17
C GLU A 342 -4.96 1.69 -13.37
N ASN A 343 -6.18 1.20 -13.60
CA ASN A 343 -6.53 -0.21 -13.53
C ASN A 343 -7.06 -0.69 -14.89
N GLU A 344 -8.38 -0.80 -15.05
CA GLU A 344 -9.03 -1.27 -16.28
C GLU A 344 -8.68 -0.43 -17.49
N GLN A 345 -8.57 0.89 -17.35
CA GLN A 345 -8.25 1.75 -18.50
C GLN A 345 -6.82 1.52 -19.01
N VAL A 346 -5.86 1.20 -18.12
CA VAL A 346 -4.51 0.78 -18.54
C VAL A 346 -4.59 -0.54 -19.28
N VAL A 347 -5.34 -1.52 -18.73
CA VAL A 347 -5.53 -2.84 -19.36
C VAL A 347 -6.18 -2.72 -20.73
N ARG A 348 -7.27 -1.96 -20.84
CA ARG A 348 -7.96 -1.67 -22.10
C ARG A 348 -7.00 -1.07 -23.12
N ARG A 349 -6.27 -0.02 -22.75
CA ARG A 349 -5.33 0.65 -23.66
C ARG A 349 -4.25 -0.30 -24.16
N LEU A 350 -3.75 -1.21 -23.31
CA LEU A 350 -2.80 -2.25 -23.71
C LEU A 350 -3.44 -3.21 -24.73
N LEU A 351 -4.67 -3.65 -24.51
CA LEU A 351 -5.39 -4.57 -25.41
C LEU A 351 -5.87 -3.90 -26.71
N GLU A 352 -6.04 -2.58 -26.74
CA GLU A 352 -6.34 -1.81 -27.96
C GLU A 352 -5.06 -1.49 -28.76
N THR A 353 -3.87 -1.70 -28.19
CA THR A 353 -2.59 -1.49 -28.88
C THR A 353 -2.31 -2.67 -29.81
N PRO A 354 -2.29 -2.49 -31.15
CA PRO A 354 -2.28 -3.59 -32.12
C PRO A 354 -1.12 -4.59 -31.93
N GLU A 355 0.08 -4.09 -31.61
CA GLU A 355 1.27 -4.91 -31.41
C GLU A 355 1.16 -5.81 -30.17
N ILE A 356 0.46 -5.33 -29.13
CA ILE A 356 0.21 -6.08 -27.91
C ILE A 356 -0.95 -7.07 -28.15
N ALA A 357 -2.05 -6.60 -28.72
CA ALA A 357 -3.26 -7.40 -28.97
C ALA A 357 -3.02 -8.62 -29.86
N LYS A 358 -2.01 -8.56 -30.73
CA LYS A 358 -1.61 -9.67 -31.60
C LYS A 358 -0.94 -10.82 -30.84
N GLU A 359 -0.25 -10.52 -29.74
CA GLU A 359 0.58 -11.49 -29.01
C GLU A 359 0.04 -11.83 -27.63
N TRP A 360 -0.85 -11.01 -27.07
CA TRP A 360 -1.30 -11.10 -25.68
C TRP A 360 -2.82 -11.00 -25.57
N ARG A 361 -3.37 -11.78 -24.64
CA ARG A 361 -4.76 -11.67 -24.19
C ARG A 361 -4.80 -11.66 -22.66
N LEU A 362 -5.94 -11.29 -22.07
CA LEU A 362 -6.15 -11.55 -20.64
C LEU A 362 -6.38 -13.04 -20.42
N ARG A 363 -5.76 -13.56 -19.36
CA ARG A 363 -6.02 -14.90 -18.86
C ARG A 363 -7.42 -14.95 -18.25
N SER A 364 -8.17 -16.01 -18.54
CA SER A 364 -9.58 -16.12 -18.16
C SER A 364 -9.80 -16.14 -16.65
N ARG A 365 -11.03 -15.79 -16.23
CA ARG A 365 -11.48 -15.81 -14.83
C ARG A 365 -11.15 -17.13 -14.12
N GLU A 366 -11.32 -18.26 -14.80
CA GLU A 366 -11.11 -19.61 -14.27
C GLU A 366 -9.66 -19.82 -13.81
N SER A 367 -8.72 -19.10 -14.42
CA SER A 367 -7.30 -19.21 -14.15
C SER A 367 -6.75 -18.06 -13.29
N VAL A 368 -7.57 -17.03 -13.00
CA VAL A 368 -7.17 -15.83 -12.23
C VAL A 368 -8.01 -15.73 -10.96
N LEU A 369 -7.62 -16.48 -9.93
CA LEU A 369 -8.35 -16.58 -8.65
C LEU A 369 -9.85 -16.91 -8.87
N PRO A 370 -10.20 -18.11 -9.37
CA PRO A 370 -11.55 -18.44 -9.86
C PRO A 370 -12.67 -18.18 -8.84
N GLY A 371 -12.43 -18.52 -7.58
CA GLY A 371 -13.40 -18.33 -6.49
C GLY A 371 -13.49 -16.90 -5.95
N TRP A 372 -12.64 -15.98 -6.39
CA TRP A 372 -12.67 -14.61 -5.90
C TRP A 372 -13.87 -13.85 -6.51
N PRO A 373 -14.72 -13.19 -5.71
CA PRO A 373 -15.97 -12.65 -6.23
C PRO A 373 -15.81 -11.32 -6.97
N ARG A 374 -14.83 -10.51 -6.58
CA ARG A 374 -14.74 -9.10 -7.00
C ARG A 374 -13.88 -8.94 -8.24
N ARG A 375 -14.51 -8.46 -9.32
CA ARG A 375 -13.92 -8.35 -10.65
C ARG A 375 -13.78 -6.90 -11.10
N GLY A 376 -13.22 -6.72 -12.29
CA GLY A 376 -13.09 -5.41 -12.93
C GLY A 376 -14.45 -4.81 -13.29
N TYR A 377 -14.42 -3.54 -13.66
CA TYR A 377 -15.62 -2.80 -14.04
C TYR A 377 -15.93 -2.96 -15.54
N VAL A 378 -17.08 -3.54 -15.87
CA VAL A 378 -17.51 -3.77 -17.26
C VAL A 378 -17.59 -2.45 -18.04
N GLN A 379 -18.07 -1.36 -17.42
CA GLN A 379 -18.18 -0.07 -18.09
C GLN A 379 -16.85 0.49 -18.62
N GLU A 380 -15.72 0.10 -18.02
CA GLU A 380 -14.40 0.58 -18.44
C GLU A 380 -13.92 -0.09 -19.75
N PHE A 381 -14.52 -1.23 -20.11
CA PHE A 381 -14.26 -1.96 -21.36
C PHE A 381 -15.35 -1.73 -22.43
N GLU A 382 -16.27 -0.78 -22.23
CA GLU A 382 -17.32 -0.48 -23.19
C GLU A 382 -16.76 -0.17 -24.59
N GLY A 383 -17.34 -0.82 -25.60
CA GLY A 383 -16.90 -0.75 -27.00
C GLY A 383 -15.98 -1.88 -27.44
N MET A 384 -15.50 -2.72 -26.52
CA MET A 384 -14.80 -3.97 -26.86
C MET A 384 -15.79 -5.13 -27.00
N GLU A 385 -15.60 -6.02 -27.98
CA GLU A 385 -16.53 -7.13 -28.27
C GLU A 385 -16.74 -8.07 -27.07
N ASN A 386 -15.72 -8.23 -26.22
CA ASN A 386 -15.70 -9.11 -25.06
C ASN A 386 -15.59 -8.36 -23.72
N ALA A 387 -16.17 -7.15 -23.63
CA ALA A 387 -16.07 -6.27 -22.46
C ALA A 387 -16.37 -6.96 -21.10
N ALA A 388 -17.43 -7.77 -21.04
CA ALA A 388 -17.80 -8.49 -19.83
C ALA A 388 -16.75 -9.54 -19.41
N GLU A 389 -16.21 -10.29 -20.37
CA GLU A 389 -15.18 -11.29 -20.13
C GLU A 389 -13.85 -10.66 -19.68
N LEU A 390 -13.48 -9.52 -20.28
CA LEU A 390 -12.30 -8.76 -19.89
C LEU A 390 -12.40 -8.26 -18.44
N ALA A 391 -13.56 -7.73 -18.07
CA ALA A 391 -13.83 -7.31 -16.70
C ALA A 391 -13.77 -8.48 -15.72
N GLU A 392 -14.35 -9.63 -16.07
CA GLU A 392 -14.33 -10.87 -15.26
C GLU A 392 -12.92 -11.47 -15.13
N SER A 393 -12.03 -11.19 -16.06
CA SER A 393 -10.62 -11.60 -16.03
C SER A 393 -9.75 -10.72 -15.12
N CYS A 394 -10.25 -9.54 -14.72
CA CYS A 394 -9.60 -8.65 -13.78
C CYS A 394 -10.00 -8.97 -12.33
N VAL A 395 -9.09 -8.72 -11.38
CA VAL A 395 -9.33 -8.88 -9.94
C VAL A 395 -9.35 -7.51 -9.28
N ARG A 396 -10.40 -7.23 -8.49
CA ARG A 396 -10.45 -6.08 -7.58
C ARG A 396 -10.56 -6.52 -6.13
N VAL A 397 -10.05 -5.70 -5.23
CA VAL A 397 -10.22 -5.84 -3.79
C VAL A 397 -10.71 -4.50 -3.24
N ASN A 398 -11.80 -4.51 -2.50
CA ASN A 398 -12.29 -3.35 -1.79
C ASN A 398 -11.66 -3.28 -0.39
N PRO A 399 -11.15 -2.10 0.01
CA PRO A 399 -10.54 -1.94 1.32
C PRO A 399 -11.56 -2.22 2.43
N LYS A 400 -11.12 -2.87 3.51
CA LYS A 400 -11.94 -3.30 4.68
C LYS A 400 -12.94 -4.42 4.39
N GLU A 401 -13.70 -4.32 3.31
CA GLU A 401 -14.74 -5.29 2.97
C GLU A 401 -14.17 -6.67 2.66
N ASP A 402 -13.06 -6.70 1.91
CA ASP A 402 -12.45 -7.94 1.44
C ASP A 402 -11.24 -8.36 2.30
N GLY A 403 -11.13 -7.78 3.51
CA GLY A 403 -10.10 -8.07 4.49
C GLY A 403 -8.72 -7.49 4.20
N GLY A 404 -8.48 -6.86 3.05
CA GLY A 404 -7.19 -6.29 2.65
C GLY A 404 -7.25 -4.80 2.29
N ILE A 405 -6.18 -4.29 1.70
CA ILE A 405 -6.15 -2.96 1.04
C ILE A 405 -6.99 -2.97 -0.24
N GLY A 406 -7.35 -1.77 -0.71
CA GLY A 406 -7.83 -1.60 -2.08
C GLY A 406 -6.75 -1.99 -3.09
N PHE A 407 -7.10 -2.85 -4.04
CA PHE A 407 -6.13 -3.47 -4.93
C PHE A 407 -6.74 -3.85 -6.28
N PHE A 408 -5.90 -3.95 -7.30
CA PHE A 408 -6.23 -4.43 -8.63
C PHE A 408 -5.16 -5.37 -9.15
N ALA A 409 -5.55 -6.40 -9.90
CA ALA A 409 -4.63 -7.22 -10.66
C ALA A 409 -5.24 -7.71 -11.98
N ALA A 410 -4.43 -7.82 -13.02
CA ALA A 410 -4.76 -8.41 -14.31
C ALA A 410 -3.60 -9.28 -14.80
N CYS A 411 -3.90 -10.46 -15.33
CA CYS A 411 -2.89 -11.37 -15.89
C CYS A 411 -3.01 -11.41 -17.40
N PHE A 412 -1.94 -11.01 -18.08
CA PHE A 412 -1.79 -11.21 -19.52
C PHE A 412 -1.12 -12.56 -19.76
N GLU A 413 -1.59 -13.30 -20.75
CA GLU A 413 -0.96 -14.51 -21.26
C GLU A 413 -0.70 -14.39 -22.76
N ARG A 414 0.41 -14.97 -23.19
CA ARG A 414 0.80 -15.00 -24.60
C ARG A 414 -0.14 -15.93 -25.39
N ILE A 415 -0.56 -15.49 -26.58
CA ILE A 415 -1.60 -16.13 -27.41
C ILE A 415 -1.17 -17.49 -27.95
#